data_AF-A0A8H7Y1K3-F1
#
_entry.id   AF-A0A8H7Y1K3-F1
#
_cell.length_a   1.000
_cell.length_b   1.000
_cell.length_c   1.000
_cell.angle_alpha   90.00
_cell.angle_beta   90.00
_cell.angle_gamma   90.00
#
_symmetry.space_group_name_H-M   'P 1'
#
loop_
_entity.id
_entity.type
_entity.pdbx_description
1 polymer ?
#
loop_
_entity_poly.entity_id
_entity_poly.type
_entity_poly.pdbx_seq_one_letter_code
_entity_poly.pdbx_strand_id
1 'polypeptide(L)'
;MTMENVCETNAVELVATQHSKITNINLYSGRAEITRLFEISVKAGRNKVVISGLPQAFQEDSLRVEGLGNASIHDVIVEKTTSSPFGGNTMTPAESELRKQRRVIEKALESAEKSRATLNNYLNTISANDFNIPRLEATLDGYMTLSRKVDEQILDLEKDLADVMAKIKEEQLSNHATSAPNQSWKVSIDVHGQVEEIITIRLVYAVNQVDWTASYDIRVNTLSKEKVATILYKASIIQSTGESWENVPLKLETMTPSFGVTPPVLHPWYVKPYQVQPSRPLVPMAGVPMAAAMSAQPTVIYAPSGRSRSRSRSRSRRRMSSPPPVIIAQPVMIPTSNKGSLAATFQIAGLVSIPSDGTRHNVPVAQLDLEAVLTWYTIPAKDARVYLKAKINNNSKYTFVPGNANIYVDGSFIATTRIPSASPQEEFECLLGLDSSIRVTYHSREKKSGKTGFYSKSSNQLFTQRISIFNSRTIPVQNLRVIDHVPVSEDERIEVKLLNPNLILPSTSSTNTLSLKNADTFVAKSVKVADNVLAQWDSADEPDKDPNSIGKDGKINWIVSIPPQKTVSIILQFDVNYPESLVVTGI
;
A
#
# COMPACT_ATOMS: atom_id res chain seq x y z
N MET A 1 -41.54 64.26 4.68
CA MET A 1 -40.09 64.05 4.79
C MET A 1 -39.91 62.65 5.37
N THR A 2 -39.95 61.65 4.50
CA THR A 2 -39.76 60.24 4.85
C THR A 2 -38.27 60.02 5.07
N MET A 3 -37.85 59.79 6.31
CA MET A 3 -36.51 59.30 6.59
C MET A 3 -36.42 57.87 6.07
N GLU A 4 -35.71 57.68 4.97
CA GLU A 4 -35.15 56.39 4.59
C GLU A 4 -34.24 55.94 5.74
N ASN A 5 -34.73 55.02 6.57
CA ASN A 5 -33.85 54.22 7.42
C ASN A 5 -33.01 53.35 6.48
N VAL A 6 -31.83 53.86 6.12
CA VAL A 6 -30.77 53.07 5.49
C VAL A 6 -30.48 51.94 6.47
N CYS A 7 -30.90 50.73 6.10
CA CYS A 7 -30.62 49.52 6.87
C CYS A 7 -29.12 49.23 6.71
N GLU A 8 -28.29 49.83 7.57
CA GLU A 8 -26.84 49.63 7.57
C GLU A 8 -26.56 48.14 7.78
N THR A 9 -25.99 47.50 6.75
CA THR A 9 -25.55 46.10 6.84
C THR A 9 -24.16 46.08 7.46
N ASN A 10 -24.02 45.43 8.61
CA ASN A 10 -22.73 45.29 9.26
C ASN A 10 -21.89 44.22 8.56
N ALA A 11 -20.74 44.59 7.98
CA ALA A 11 -19.85 43.66 7.31
C ALA A 11 -18.77 43.14 8.27
N VAL A 12 -18.60 41.82 8.35
CA VAL A 12 -17.56 41.15 9.15
C VAL A 12 -16.68 40.34 8.20
N GLU A 13 -15.42 40.72 8.06
CA GLU A 13 -14.45 40.01 7.22
C GLU A 13 -13.55 39.12 8.08
N LEU A 14 -13.45 37.84 7.71
CA LEU A 14 -12.70 36.82 8.42
C LEU A 14 -11.77 36.08 7.47
N VAL A 15 -10.59 35.75 7.97
CA VAL A 15 -9.65 34.83 7.34
C VAL A 15 -9.70 33.50 8.08
N ALA A 16 -10.03 32.44 7.34
CA ALA A 16 -10.16 31.05 7.78
C ALA A 16 -9.07 30.63 8.77
N THR A 17 -7.80 30.77 8.43
CA THR A 17 -6.68 30.27 9.25
C THR A 17 -6.34 31.13 10.47
N GLN A 18 -6.81 32.39 10.50
CA GLN A 18 -6.45 33.36 11.55
C GLN A 18 -7.56 33.55 12.58
N HIS A 19 -8.82 33.46 12.16
CA HIS A 19 -9.98 33.82 12.98
C HIS A 19 -10.82 32.62 13.40
N SER A 20 -10.22 31.43 13.38
CA SER A 20 -10.95 30.19 13.62
C SER A 20 -10.12 29.15 14.36
N LYS A 21 -10.80 28.08 14.77
CA LYS A 21 -10.16 26.86 15.24
C LYS A 21 -10.81 25.64 14.61
N ILE A 22 -9.99 24.73 14.08
CA ILE A 22 -10.45 23.39 13.68
C ILE A 22 -10.70 22.59 14.96
N THR A 23 -11.92 22.10 15.14
CA THR A 23 -12.32 21.36 16.33
C THR A 23 -12.46 19.87 16.12
N ASN A 24 -12.67 19.42 14.88
CA ASN A 24 -12.80 18.01 14.55
C ASN A 24 -12.44 17.74 13.08
N ILE A 25 -11.78 16.62 12.83
CA ILE A 25 -11.52 16.11 11.47
C ILE A 25 -12.02 14.67 11.38
N ASN A 26 -12.94 14.43 10.45
CA ASN A 26 -13.36 13.09 10.05
C ASN A 26 -12.67 12.72 8.73
N LEU A 27 -11.78 11.75 8.77
CA LEU A 27 -10.95 11.33 7.65
C LEU A 27 -11.51 10.08 6.99
N TYR A 28 -11.78 10.17 5.70
CA TYR A 28 -12.23 9.10 4.83
C TYR A 28 -11.13 8.76 3.81
N SER A 29 -11.26 7.63 3.11
CA SER A 29 -10.39 7.40 1.95
C SER A 29 -10.71 8.43 0.85
N GLY A 30 -9.70 9.20 0.45
CA GLY A 30 -9.81 10.24 -0.57
C GLY A 30 -10.45 11.58 -0.14
N ARG A 31 -10.89 11.75 1.11
CA ARG A 31 -11.62 12.95 1.57
C ARG A 31 -11.46 13.17 3.07
N ALA A 32 -11.43 14.42 3.52
CA ALA A 32 -11.62 14.77 4.93
C ALA A 32 -12.79 15.74 5.07
N GLU A 33 -13.61 15.56 6.11
CA GLU A 33 -14.58 16.54 6.57
C GLU A 33 -13.97 17.31 7.75
N ILE A 34 -13.93 18.63 7.61
CA ILE A 34 -13.33 19.56 8.57
C ILE A 34 -14.47 20.32 9.24
N THR A 35 -14.48 20.31 10.57
CA THR A 35 -15.35 21.17 11.38
C THR A 35 -14.53 22.28 12.01
N ARG A 36 -14.94 23.51 11.77
CA ARG A 36 -14.26 24.72 12.23
C ARG A 36 -15.24 25.67 12.91
N LEU A 37 -14.77 26.33 13.96
CA LEU A 37 -15.56 27.32 14.70
C LEU A 37 -15.01 28.72 14.50
N PHE A 38 -15.93 29.67 14.34
CA PHE A 38 -15.69 31.11 14.35
C PHE A 38 -16.51 31.74 15.45
N GLU A 39 -15.90 32.62 16.23
CA GLU A 39 -16.60 33.49 17.18
C GLU A 39 -16.69 34.88 16.57
N ILE A 40 -17.91 35.39 16.41
CA ILE A 40 -18.15 36.66 15.73
C ILE A 40 -19.06 37.55 16.56
N SER A 41 -18.75 38.84 16.63
CA SER A 41 -19.65 39.84 17.21
C SER A 41 -20.65 40.28 16.15
N VAL A 42 -21.94 40.05 16.42
CA VAL A 42 -23.05 40.35 15.51
C VAL A 42 -23.85 41.50 16.11
N LYS A 43 -24.20 42.51 15.30
CA LYS A 43 -25.08 43.61 15.72
C LYS A 43 -26.55 43.23 15.52
N ALA A 44 -27.45 43.90 16.22
CA ALA A 44 -28.88 43.78 15.92
C ALA A 44 -29.17 44.19 14.47
N GLY A 45 -29.96 43.39 13.74
CA GLY A 45 -30.27 43.60 12.32
C GLY A 45 -29.40 42.75 11.38
N ARG A 46 -29.16 43.25 10.16
CA ARG A 46 -28.46 42.50 9.09
C ARG A 46 -26.94 42.59 9.23
N ASN A 47 -26.29 41.44 9.19
CA ASN A 47 -24.85 41.29 9.22
C ASN A 47 -24.42 40.41 8.04
N LYS A 48 -23.37 40.80 7.33
CA LYS A 48 -22.78 40.04 6.23
C LYS A 48 -21.40 39.55 6.65
N VAL A 49 -21.28 38.24 6.86
CA VAL A 49 -20.04 37.61 7.31
C VAL A 49 -19.34 37.01 6.10
N VAL A 50 -18.12 37.45 5.81
CA VAL A 50 -17.32 36.99 4.68
C VAL A 50 -16.11 36.22 5.21
N ILE A 51 -16.03 34.93 4.90
CA ILE A 51 -14.92 34.05 5.25
C ILE A 51 -14.06 33.79 4.02
N SER A 52 -12.80 34.23 4.05
CA SER A 52 -11.80 34.05 3.00
C SER A 52 -10.69 33.07 3.42
N GLY A 53 -9.83 32.65 2.49
CA GLY A 53 -8.69 31.78 2.79
C GLY A 53 -9.05 30.31 3.04
N LEU A 54 -10.19 29.85 2.51
CA LEU A 54 -10.54 28.43 2.52
C LEU A 54 -9.61 27.61 1.61
N PRO A 55 -9.35 26.33 1.94
CA PRO A 55 -8.36 25.51 1.23
C PRO A 55 -8.72 25.33 -0.25
N GLN A 56 -7.73 25.25 -1.14
CA GLN A 56 -7.98 25.02 -2.56
C GLN A 56 -8.74 23.71 -2.80
N ALA A 57 -8.46 22.70 -1.97
CA ALA A 57 -9.08 21.38 -2.00
C ALA A 57 -10.55 21.35 -1.54
N PHE A 58 -11.12 22.50 -1.14
CA PHE A 58 -12.50 22.64 -0.69
C PHE A 58 -13.53 22.17 -1.74
N GLN A 59 -14.57 21.47 -1.27
CA GLN A 59 -15.68 20.99 -2.09
C GLN A 59 -16.94 21.80 -1.80
N GLU A 60 -17.41 22.56 -2.78
CA GLU A 60 -18.58 23.44 -2.67
C GLU A 60 -19.84 22.72 -2.18
N ASP A 61 -20.20 21.60 -2.81
CA ASP A 61 -21.41 20.82 -2.50
C ASP A 61 -21.44 20.20 -1.09
N SER A 62 -20.36 20.32 -0.33
CA SER A 62 -20.24 19.77 1.03
C SER A 62 -20.44 20.79 2.14
N LEU A 63 -20.52 22.08 1.80
CA LEU A 63 -20.58 23.16 2.78
C LEU A 63 -21.85 23.08 3.62
N ARG A 64 -21.69 23.15 4.94
CA ARG A 64 -22.77 23.35 5.90
C ARG A 64 -22.38 24.42 6.90
N VAL A 65 -23.34 25.30 7.20
CA VAL A 65 -23.18 26.38 8.16
C VAL A 65 -24.22 26.19 9.27
N GLU A 66 -23.75 26.11 10.50
CA GLU A 66 -24.61 26.07 11.69
C GLU A 66 -24.30 27.30 12.55
N GLY A 67 -25.32 28.01 13.00
CA GLY A 67 -25.19 29.12 13.95
C GLY A 67 -25.63 28.71 15.34
N LEU A 68 -24.85 29.05 16.36
CA LEU A 68 -25.18 28.89 17.77
C LEU A 68 -25.22 30.28 18.42
N GLY A 69 -26.40 30.73 18.85
CA GLY A 69 -26.65 32.04 19.44
C GLY A 69 -27.97 32.67 19.01
N ASN A 70 -28.24 33.91 19.43
CA ASN A 70 -29.48 34.64 19.12
C ASN A 70 -29.45 35.31 17.72
N ALA A 71 -29.14 34.53 16.70
CA ALA A 71 -29.08 34.98 15.31
C ALA A 71 -29.60 33.91 14.34
N SER A 72 -30.08 34.34 13.17
CA SER A 72 -30.62 33.46 12.13
C SER A 72 -29.87 33.64 10.81
N ILE A 73 -29.48 32.53 10.19
CA ILE A 73 -28.81 32.52 8.89
C ILE A 73 -29.88 32.62 7.80
N HIS A 74 -29.76 33.60 6.92
CA HIS A 74 -30.70 33.84 5.82
C HIS A 74 -30.17 33.31 4.49
N ASP A 75 -28.89 33.48 4.21
CA ASP A 75 -28.27 33.07 2.95
C ASP A 75 -26.81 32.64 3.14
N VAL A 76 -26.34 31.74 2.28
CA VAL A 76 -24.96 31.25 2.23
C VAL A 76 -24.53 31.15 0.78
N ILE A 77 -23.60 32.01 0.38
CA ILE A 77 -23.08 32.09 -0.99
C ILE A 77 -21.63 31.64 -0.99
N VAL A 78 -21.29 30.70 -1.87
CA VAL A 78 -19.92 30.24 -2.09
C VAL A 78 -19.40 30.82 -3.39
N GLU A 79 -18.23 31.45 -3.33
CA GLU A 79 -17.58 32.07 -4.48
C GLU A 79 -16.16 31.52 -4.63
N LYS A 80 -15.83 31.09 -5.84
CA LYS A 80 -14.46 30.73 -6.19
C LYS A 80 -13.70 31.99 -6.60
N THR A 81 -12.81 32.48 -5.74
CA THR A 81 -11.94 33.61 -6.06
C THR A 81 -10.79 33.10 -6.90
N THR A 82 -10.71 33.54 -8.16
CA THR A 82 -9.56 33.26 -9.02
C THR A 82 -8.70 34.51 -9.03
N SER A 83 -7.57 34.53 -8.33
CA SER A 83 -6.59 35.58 -8.58
C SER A 83 -6.12 35.43 -10.04
N SER A 84 -6.36 36.44 -10.87
CA SER A 84 -5.97 36.42 -12.28
C SER A 84 -4.48 36.08 -12.42
N PRO A 85 -4.08 35.18 -13.33
CA PRO A 85 -2.67 34.87 -13.60
C PRO A 85 -1.89 36.04 -14.23
N PHE A 86 -2.52 37.21 -14.38
CA PHE A 86 -1.93 38.43 -14.92
C PHE A 86 -1.39 39.41 -13.86
N GLY A 87 -1.12 38.95 -12.63
CA GLY A 87 -0.11 39.55 -11.77
C GLY A 87 1.16 38.75 -11.94
N GLY A 88 2.12 39.25 -12.74
CA GLY A 88 3.32 38.50 -13.09
C GLY A 88 4.08 37.99 -11.86
N ASN A 89 4.93 36.98 -12.07
CA ASN A 89 6.11 36.73 -11.26
C ASN A 89 6.92 38.04 -11.14
N THR A 90 6.49 38.98 -10.30
CA THR A 90 7.32 40.10 -9.90
C THR A 90 8.31 39.50 -8.92
N MET A 91 9.40 39.01 -9.52
CA MET A 91 10.66 38.74 -8.85
C MET A 91 10.87 39.85 -7.83
N THR A 92 10.95 39.50 -6.55
CA THR A 92 11.11 40.51 -5.51
C THR A 92 12.38 41.31 -5.80
N PRO A 93 12.45 42.60 -5.46
CA PRO A 93 13.69 43.37 -5.59
C PRO A 93 14.89 42.64 -4.96
N ALA A 94 14.66 41.89 -3.88
CA ALA A 94 15.63 41.03 -3.21
C ALA A 94 16.06 39.82 -4.07
N GLU A 95 15.14 39.06 -4.67
CA GLU A 95 15.48 37.92 -5.55
C GLU A 95 16.20 38.38 -6.82
N SER A 96 15.82 39.52 -7.39
CA SER A 96 16.50 40.12 -8.53
C SER A 96 17.96 40.45 -8.20
N GLU A 97 18.22 40.99 -7.01
CA GLU A 97 19.58 41.36 -6.58
C GLU A 97 20.44 40.12 -6.31
N LEU A 98 19.89 39.09 -5.64
CA LEU A 98 20.59 37.82 -5.42
C LEU A 98 20.94 37.11 -6.74
N ARG A 99 20.07 37.18 -7.76
CA ARG A 99 20.36 36.61 -9.08
C ARG A 99 21.43 37.40 -9.85
N LYS A 100 21.52 38.72 -9.67
CA LYS A 100 22.65 39.50 -10.20
C LYS A 100 23.96 39.08 -9.52
N GLN A 101 23.96 38.95 -8.19
CA GLN A 101 25.12 38.48 -7.43
C GLN A 101 25.57 37.09 -7.91
N ARG A 102 24.63 36.14 -8.08
CA ARG A 102 24.93 34.82 -8.65
C ARG A 102 25.62 34.92 -10.01
N ARG A 103 25.10 35.74 -10.92
CA ARG A 103 25.68 35.91 -12.26
C ARG A 103 27.09 36.50 -12.23
N VAL A 104 27.37 37.39 -11.28
CA VAL A 104 28.72 37.96 -11.09
C VAL A 104 29.68 36.87 -10.62
N ILE A 105 29.28 36.08 -9.62
CA ILE A 105 30.09 34.99 -9.07
C ILE A 105 30.33 33.89 -10.11
N GLU A 106 29.31 33.48 -10.87
CA GLU A 106 29.43 32.50 -11.96
C GLU A 106 30.45 32.94 -13.02
N LYS A 107 30.43 34.22 -13.41
CA LYS A 107 31.42 34.77 -14.37
C LYS A 107 32.83 34.82 -13.79
N ALA A 108 32.97 35.16 -12.50
CA ALA A 108 34.26 35.16 -11.83
C ALA A 108 34.83 33.73 -11.73
N LEU A 109 33.98 32.75 -11.43
CA LEU A 109 34.35 31.33 -11.37
C LEU A 109 34.80 30.82 -12.73
N GLU A 110 34.04 31.10 -13.79
CA GLU A 110 34.42 30.75 -15.17
C GLU A 110 35.77 31.36 -15.56
N SER A 111 36.05 32.60 -15.14
CA SER A 111 37.35 33.26 -15.38
C SER A 111 38.49 32.60 -14.59
N ALA A 112 38.25 32.18 -13.36
CA ALA A 112 39.24 31.50 -12.54
C ALA A 112 39.55 30.10 -13.08
N GLU A 113 38.54 29.35 -13.52
CA GLU A 113 38.71 28.04 -14.16
C GLU A 113 39.49 28.14 -15.49
N LYS A 114 39.24 29.16 -16.31
CA LYS A 114 40.03 29.45 -17.52
C LYS A 114 41.49 29.77 -17.18
N SER A 115 41.73 30.50 -16.10
CA SER A 115 43.08 30.78 -15.59
C SER A 115 43.80 29.49 -15.18
N ARG A 116 43.13 28.61 -14.43
CA ARG A 116 43.65 27.28 -14.05
C ARG A 116 43.97 26.42 -15.27
N ALA A 117 43.06 26.39 -16.26
CA ALA A 117 43.26 25.65 -17.50
C ALA A 117 44.47 26.18 -18.30
N THR A 118 44.66 27.50 -18.33
CA THR A 118 45.79 28.13 -19.02
C THR A 118 47.11 27.81 -18.31
N LEU A 119 47.15 27.85 -16.97
CA LEU A 119 48.32 27.44 -16.18
C LEU A 119 48.69 25.96 -16.44
N ASN A 120 47.70 25.06 -16.42
CA ASN A 120 47.91 23.65 -16.73
C ASN A 120 48.44 23.44 -18.16
N ASN A 121 47.88 24.17 -19.13
CA ASN A 121 48.34 24.12 -20.52
C ASN A 121 49.78 24.62 -20.65
N TYR A 122 50.16 25.69 -19.94
CA TYR A 122 51.53 26.17 -19.91
C TYR A 122 52.49 25.09 -19.38
N LEU A 123 52.14 24.42 -18.28
CA LEU A 123 52.94 23.30 -17.75
C LEU A 123 53.10 22.18 -18.78
N ASN A 124 52.05 21.85 -19.53
CA ASN A 124 52.08 20.83 -20.58
C ASN A 124 52.93 21.22 -21.82
N THR A 125 53.22 22.52 -22.01
CA THR A 125 54.10 22.99 -23.11
C THR A 125 55.59 22.94 -22.76
N ILE A 126 55.94 22.67 -21.51
CA ILE A 126 57.35 22.59 -21.07
C ILE A 126 57.91 21.22 -21.47
N SER A 127 58.83 21.19 -22.44
CA SER A 127 59.54 19.99 -22.87
C SER A 127 60.89 19.85 -22.15
N ALA A 128 61.34 18.60 -21.95
CA ALA A 128 62.59 18.28 -21.25
C ALA A 128 63.87 18.84 -21.92
N ASN A 129 63.76 19.37 -23.15
CA ASN A 129 64.88 19.94 -23.90
C ASN A 129 65.11 21.45 -23.69
N ASP A 130 64.23 22.17 -22.97
CA ASP A 130 64.21 23.65 -23.00
C ASP A 130 64.91 24.35 -21.80
N PHE A 131 65.41 23.63 -20.77
CA PHE A 131 65.90 24.28 -19.54
C PHE A 131 67.11 23.63 -18.84
N ASN A 132 67.95 24.47 -18.21
CA ASN A 132 68.95 24.08 -17.20
C ASN A 132 68.26 23.92 -15.81
N ILE A 133 68.64 22.92 -15.01
CA ILE A 133 67.94 22.47 -13.79
C ILE A 133 67.54 23.61 -12.81
N PRO A 134 68.37 24.64 -12.52
CA PRO A 134 67.99 25.71 -11.59
C PRO A 134 66.84 26.60 -12.09
N ARG A 135 66.67 26.74 -13.41
CA ARG A 135 65.60 27.54 -14.02
C ARG A 135 64.25 26.80 -14.01
N LEU A 136 64.29 25.47 -13.99
CA LEU A 136 63.11 24.62 -13.87
C LEU A 136 62.49 24.73 -12.47
N GLU A 137 63.32 24.70 -11.42
CA GLU A 137 62.88 24.84 -10.03
C GLU A 137 62.16 26.18 -9.80
N ALA A 138 62.74 27.31 -10.21
CA ALA A 138 62.11 28.62 -10.12
C ALA A 138 60.79 28.74 -10.91
N THR A 139 60.68 28.04 -12.05
CA THR A 139 59.45 28.02 -12.86
C THR A 139 58.36 27.19 -12.20
N LEU A 140 58.71 26.05 -11.59
CA LEU A 140 57.80 25.19 -10.85
C LEU A 140 57.30 25.88 -9.57
N ASP A 141 58.16 26.58 -8.84
CA ASP A 141 57.77 27.36 -7.66
C ASP A 141 56.80 28.49 -8.00
N GLY A 142 57.06 29.21 -9.10
CA GLY A 142 56.16 30.24 -9.62
C GLY A 142 54.79 29.66 -10.02
N TYR A 143 54.81 28.51 -10.70
CA TYR A 143 53.59 27.78 -11.05
C TYR A 143 52.80 27.31 -9.82
N MET A 144 53.45 26.67 -8.85
CA MET A 144 52.78 26.18 -7.63
C MET A 144 52.17 27.33 -6.83
N THR A 145 52.88 28.47 -6.75
CA THR A 145 52.38 29.67 -6.08
C THR A 145 51.14 30.25 -6.78
N LEU A 146 51.17 30.34 -8.11
CA LEU A 146 50.03 30.83 -8.90
C LEU A 146 48.85 29.85 -8.90
N SER A 147 49.11 28.55 -9.02
CA SER A 147 48.07 27.50 -8.96
C SER A 147 47.36 27.55 -7.62
N ARG A 148 48.10 27.58 -6.51
CA ARG A 148 47.52 27.67 -5.16
C ARG A 148 46.61 28.89 -5.01
N LYS A 149 47.04 30.05 -5.54
CA LYS A 149 46.23 31.28 -5.51
C LYS A 149 44.95 31.17 -6.33
N VAL A 150 44.99 30.54 -7.49
CA VAL A 150 43.80 30.32 -8.34
C VAL A 150 42.87 29.29 -7.70
N ASP A 151 43.40 28.23 -7.10
CA ASP A 151 42.61 27.21 -6.41
C ASP A 151 41.93 27.78 -5.15
N GLU A 152 42.62 28.60 -4.36
CA GLU A 152 42.02 29.35 -3.23
C GLU A 152 40.87 30.26 -3.71
N GLN A 153 41.07 30.99 -4.83
CA GLN A 153 40.02 31.83 -5.43
C GLN A 153 38.79 31.03 -5.90
N ILE A 154 39.00 29.85 -6.49
CA ILE A 154 37.91 28.98 -6.93
C ILE A 154 37.11 28.49 -5.72
N LEU A 155 37.78 28.06 -4.64
CA LEU A 155 37.11 27.58 -3.42
C LEU A 155 36.26 28.65 -2.76
N ASP A 156 36.75 29.90 -2.69
CA ASP A 156 35.99 31.02 -2.15
C ASP A 156 34.76 31.34 -3.00
N LEU A 157 34.90 31.36 -4.33
CA LEU A 157 33.80 31.61 -5.25
C LEU A 157 32.74 30.50 -5.24
N GLU A 158 33.14 29.23 -5.10
CA GLU A 158 32.22 28.10 -4.95
C GLU A 158 31.40 28.20 -3.66
N LYS A 159 32.03 28.63 -2.56
CA LYS A 159 31.37 28.86 -1.28
C LYS A 159 30.35 30.01 -1.38
N ASP A 160 30.75 31.15 -1.96
CA ASP A 160 29.87 32.30 -2.16
C ASP A 160 28.67 31.95 -3.05
N LEU A 161 28.89 31.13 -4.09
CA LEU A 161 27.83 30.64 -4.97
C LEU A 161 26.84 29.77 -4.19
N ALA A 162 27.33 28.87 -3.33
CA ALA A 162 26.49 28.03 -2.49
C ALA A 162 25.63 28.85 -1.51
N ASP A 163 26.22 29.87 -0.88
CA ASP A 163 25.52 30.77 0.04
C ASP A 163 24.44 31.61 -0.66
N VAL A 164 24.74 32.15 -1.86
CA VAL A 164 23.76 32.89 -2.66
C VAL A 164 22.64 31.95 -3.14
N MET A 165 22.96 30.72 -3.52
CA MET A 165 21.94 29.72 -3.88
C MET A 165 21.03 29.34 -2.70
N ALA A 166 21.58 29.22 -1.50
CA ALA A 166 20.80 28.98 -0.29
C ALA A 166 19.82 30.13 -0.01
N LYS A 167 20.30 31.38 -0.11
CA LYS A 167 19.48 32.60 0.04
C LYS A 167 18.38 32.71 -1.01
N ILE A 168 18.68 32.39 -2.27
CA ILE A 168 17.65 32.36 -3.34
C ILE A 168 16.59 31.31 -3.01
N LYS A 169 16.99 30.12 -2.54
CA LYS A 169 16.05 29.05 -2.20
C LYS A 169 15.17 29.43 -1.00
N GLU A 170 15.73 30.07 0.01
CA GLU A 170 15.00 30.58 1.17
C GLU A 170 13.97 31.65 0.76
N GLU A 171 14.38 32.61 -0.06
CA GLU A 171 13.50 33.65 -0.62
C GLU A 171 12.41 33.07 -1.54
N GLN A 172 12.68 31.96 -2.23
CA GLN A 172 11.67 31.23 -3.01
C GLN A 172 10.69 30.47 -2.13
N LEU A 173 11.14 29.89 -1.01
CA LEU A 173 10.28 29.19 -0.05
C LEU A 173 9.35 30.16 0.68
N SER A 174 9.85 31.35 1.06
CA SER A 174 9.04 32.41 1.67
C SER A 174 8.01 32.97 0.67
N ASN A 175 8.39 33.17 -0.59
CA ASN A 175 7.47 33.65 -1.63
C ASN A 175 6.47 32.58 -2.11
N HIS A 176 6.84 31.29 -2.15
CA HIS A 176 5.91 30.21 -2.51
C HIS A 176 4.85 29.92 -1.44
N ALA A 177 5.04 30.36 -0.19
CA ALA A 177 3.96 30.40 0.81
C ALA A 177 2.84 31.38 0.41
N THR A 178 3.08 32.30 -0.53
CA THR A 178 2.15 33.40 -0.88
C THR A 178 1.82 33.49 -2.38
N SER A 179 2.37 32.62 -3.25
CA SER A 179 2.26 32.77 -4.72
C SER A 179 2.09 31.47 -5.51
N ALA A 180 1.25 30.55 -5.03
CA ALA A 180 0.53 29.65 -5.92
C ALA A 180 -0.61 30.44 -6.61
N PRO A 181 -1.09 30.06 -7.81
CA PRO A 181 -2.30 30.66 -8.38
C PRO A 181 -3.41 30.55 -7.33
N ASN A 182 -3.81 31.69 -6.77
CA ASN A 182 -4.64 31.76 -5.57
C ASN A 182 -6.10 31.55 -5.99
N GLN A 183 -6.42 30.31 -6.38
CA GLN A 183 -7.77 29.80 -6.30
C GLN A 183 -8.06 29.58 -4.82
N SER A 184 -8.65 30.60 -4.21
CA SER A 184 -9.14 30.54 -2.84
C SER A 184 -10.66 30.59 -2.87
N TRP A 185 -11.28 29.87 -1.94
CA TRP A 185 -12.72 29.93 -1.78
C TRP A 185 -13.10 31.02 -0.80
N LYS A 186 -14.21 31.70 -1.09
CA LYS A 186 -14.83 32.69 -0.24
C LYS A 186 -16.27 32.26 0.05
N VAL A 187 -16.67 32.34 1.31
CA VAL A 187 -18.04 32.04 1.74
C VAL A 187 -18.63 33.31 2.35
N SER A 188 -19.75 33.77 1.82
CA SER A 188 -20.51 34.91 2.34
C SER A 188 -21.77 34.39 3.02
N ILE A 189 -21.98 34.75 4.29
CA ILE A 189 -23.10 34.29 5.11
C ILE A 189 -23.87 35.53 5.55
N ASP A 190 -25.15 35.60 5.18
CA ASP A 190 -26.04 36.65 5.64
C ASP A 190 -26.70 36.22 6.95
N VAL A 191 -26.43 36.96 8.02
CA VAL A 191 -26.84 36.67 9.39
C VAL A 191 -27.70 37.81 9.92
N HIS A 192 -28.85 37.48 10.48
CA HIS A 192 -29.73 38.43 11.16
C HIS A 192 -29.66 38.25 12.68
N GLY A 193 -29.06 39.21 13.38
CA GLY A 193 -28.96 39.24 14.84
C GLY A 193 -30.20 39.87 15.46
N GLN A 194 -30.75 39.25 16.51
CA GLN A 194 -31.85 39.85 17.28
C GLN A 194 -31.33 40.88 18.29
N VAL A 195 -30.15 40.63 18.85
CA VAL A 195 -29.46 41.46 19.84
C VAL A 195 -27.98 41.51 19.47
N GLU A 196 -27.27 42.54 19.94
CA GLU A 196 -25.81 42.60 19.82
C GLU A 196 -25.17 41.58 20.77
N GLU A 197 -24.59 40.51 20.22
CA GLU A 197 -24.03 39.39 20.96
C GLU A 197 -22.90 38.71 20.17
N ILE A 198 -21.97 38.04 20.87
CA ILE A 198 -21.01 37.13 20.26
C ILE A 198 -21.70 35.80 19.99
N ILE A 199 -21.77 35.39 18.72
CA ILE A 199 -22.31 34.10 18.31
C ILE A 199 -21.19 33.20 17.79
N THR A 200 -21.42 31.89 17.83
CA THR A 200 -20.52 30.90 17.23
C THR A 200 -21.08 30.43 15.89
N ILE A 201 -20.30 30.60 14.82
CA ILE A 201 -20.57 29.96 13.53
C ILE A 201 -19.73 28.70 13.42
N ARG A 202 -20.38 27.56 13.24
CA ARG A 202 -19.75 26.30 12.88
C ARG A 202 -19.82 26.10 11.38
N LEU A 203 -18.64 25.99 10.76
CA LEU A 203 -18.46 25.69 9.36
C LEU A 203 -18.02 24.23 9.21
N VAL A 204 -18.80 23.43 8.47
CA VAL A 204 -18.46 22.05 8.11
C VAL A 204 -18.28 21.97 6.61
N TYR A 205 -17.13 21.46 6.16
CA TYR A 205 -16.83 21.31 4.74
C TYR A 205 -15.92 20.12 4.49
N ALA A 206 -16.02 19.55 3.29
CA ALA A 206 -15.11 18.52 2.83
C ALA A 206 -13.97 19.11 2.00
N VAL A 207 -12.79 18.49 2.14
CA VAL A 207 -11.62 18.71 1.30
C VAL A 207 -11.23 17.41 0.60
N ASN A 208 -10.78 17.53 -0.65
CA ASN A 208 -10.14 16.44 -1.40
C ASN A 208 -8.60 16.48 -1.18
N GLN A 209 -7.82 15.71 -1.95
CA GLN A 209 -6.36 15.67 -1.84
C GLN A 209 -5.83 15.23 -0.46
N VAL A 210 -6.56 14.30 0.14
CA VAL A 210 -6.14 13.60 1.34
C VAL A 210 -6.53 12.15 1.25
N ASP A 211 -5.68 11.27 1.74
CA ASP A 211 -5.98 9.84 1.82
C ASP A 211 -5.38 9.23 3.08
N TRP A 212 -5.97 8.12 3.52
CA TRP A 212 -5.42 7.32 4.60
C TRP A 212 -5.46 5.84 4.26
N THR A 213 -4.42 5.12 4.70
CA THR A 213 -4.33 3.66 4.52
C THR A 213 -3.94 2.98 5.82
N ALA A 214 -4.48 1.78 6.04
CA ALA A 214 -4.09 0.96 7.18
C ALA A 214 -2.66 0.44 7.03
N SER A 215 -1.88 0.53 8.10
CA SER A 215 -0.51 0.03 8.18
C SER A 215 -0.31 -0.67 9.52
N TYR A 216 0.42 -1.77 9.52
CA TYR A 216 0.60 -2.61 10.70
C TYR A 216 2.08 -2.85 10.96
N ASP A 217 2.47 -2.91 12.24
CA ASP A 217 3.68 -3.63 12.63
C ASP A 217 3.25 -4.81 13.50
N ILE A 218 3.59 -6.03 13.09
CA ILE A 218 3.24 -7.25 13.81
C ILE A 218 4.52 -7.83 14.38
N ARG A 219 4.55 -8.01 15.70
CA ARG A 219 5.68 -8.59 16.42
C ARG A 219 5.28 -9.89 17.04
N VAL A 220 6.06 -10.93 16.76
CA VAL A 220 5.85 -12.28 17.31
C VAL A 220 7.12 -12.73 18.00
N ASN A 221 6.97 -13.24 19.21
CA ASN A 221 8.06 -13.87 19.95
C ASN A 221 7.86 -15.40 19.95
N THR A 222 8.74 -16.12 19.26
CA THR A 222 8.69 -17.58 19.16
C THR A 222 9.24 -18.29 20.40
N LEU A 223 9.91 -17.57 21.29
CA LEU A 223 10.48 -18.08 22.54
C LEU A 223 9.47 -18.07 23.70
N SER A 224 8.46 -17.20 23.63
CA SER A 224 7.42 -17.11 24.66
C SER A 224 6.42 -18.26 24.55
N LYS A 225 6.05 -18.84 25.70
CA LYS A 225 5.03 -19.90 25.78
C LYS A 225 3.63 -19.40 25.45
N GLU A 226 3.35 -18.13 25.69
CA GLU A 226 2.02 -17.53 25.51
C GLU A 226 1.72 -17.15 24.05
N LYS A 227 2.69 -17.29 23.13
CA LYS A 227 2.55 -17.04 21.67
C LYS A 227 1.64 -15.85 21.33
N VAL A 228 1.87 -14.73 22.02
CA VAL A 228 1.15 -13.48 21.78
C VAL A 228 1.76 -12.77 20.56
N ALA A 229 0.91 -12.33 19.65
CA ALA A 229 1.27 -11.42 18.57
C ALA A 229 0.89 -9.99 18.96
N THR A 230 1.89 -9.12 19.12
CA THR A 230 1.66 -7.70 19.35
C THR A 230 1.48 -7.01 18.00
N ILE A 231 0.29 -6.46 17.77
CA ILE A 231 -0.07 -5.72 16.57
C ILE A 231 -0.15 -4.23 16.90
N LEU A 232 0.73 -3.44 16.30
CA LEU A 232 0.63 -1.99 16.26
C LEU A 232 -0.13 -1.58 15.00
N TYR A 233 -1.40 -1.26 15.17
CA TYR A 233 -2.25 -0.73 14.11
C TYR A 233 -2.01 0.78 13.97
N LYS A 234 -1.62 1.22 12.78
CA LYS A 234 -1.37 2.61 12.40
C LYS A 234 -2.24 3.02 11.22
N ALA A 235 -2.54 4.30 11.16
CA ALA A 235 -3.08 4.97 9.99
C ALA A 235 -1.97 5.75 9.30
N SER A 236 -1.79 5.52 8.01
CA SER A 236 -0.83 6.20 7.17
C SER A 236 -1.55 7.26 6.36
N ILE A 237 -1.39 8.52 6.75
CA ILE A 237 -2.14 9.67 6.24
C ILE A 237 -1.23 10.49 5.33
N ILE A 238 -1.74 10.85 4.16
CA ILE A 238 -1.08 11.75 3.22
C ILE A 238 -2.06 12.86 2.90
N GLN A 239 -1.67 14.12 3.11
CA GLN A 239 -2.55 15.26 2.88
C GLN A 239 -1.81 16.41 2.21
N SER A 240 -2.43 16.99 1.19
CA SER A 240 -1.93 18.16 0.46
C SER A 240 -3.07 19.16 0.24
N THR A 241 -3.95 19.32 1.24
CA THR A 241 -5.19 20.09 1.14
C THR A 241 -4.97 21.60 1.01
N GLY A 242 -3.75 22.07 1.32
CA GLY A 242 -3.39 23.48 1.48
C GLY A 242 -3.56 24.00 2.91
N GLU A 243 -4.11 23.20 3.82
CA GLU A 243 -4.34 23.58 5.22
C GLU A 243 -3.60 22.63 6.17
N SER A 244 -2.76 23.18 7.05
CA SER A 244 -2.10 22.42 8.10
C SER A 244 -3.08 22.16 9.24
N TRP A 245 -3.10 20.92 9.74
CA TRP A 245 -3.91 20.55 10.88
C TRP A 245 -3.02 20.53 12.10
N GLU A 246 -3.30 21.37 13.10
CA GLU A 246 -2.45 21.52 14.28
C GLU A 246 -3.23 21.23 15.56
N ASN A 247 -2.79 20.22 16.32
CA ASN A 247 -3.37 19.81 17.59
C ASN A 247 -4.90 19.58 17.52
N VAL A 248 -5.34 18.79 16.54
CA VAL A 248 -6.77 18.49 16.31
C VAL A 248 -7.11 17.04 16.66
N PRO A 249 -8.31 16.75 17.19
CA PRO A 249 -8.78 15.40 17.30
C PRO A 249 -9.08 14.84 15.91
N LEU A 250 -8.66 13.60 15.68
CA LEU A 250 -8.79 12.92 14.39
C LEU A 250 -9.63 11.66 14.54
N LYS A 251 -10.62 11.53 13.67
CA LYS A 251 -11.48 10.35 13.55
C LYS A 251 -11.29 9.76 12.16
N LEU A 252 -11.03 8.46 12.07
CA LEU A 252 -10.89 7.75 10.81
C LEU A 252 -12.15 6.94 10.53
N GLU A 253 -12.65 7.02 9.32
CA GLU A 253 -13.82 6.29 8.86
C GLU A 253 -13.49 5.58 7.54
N THR A 254 -13.97 4.33 7.43
CA THR A 254 -13.71 3.47 6.26
C THR A 254 -14.76 3.59 5.18
N MET A 255 -15.92 4.15 5.50
CA MET A 255 -17.02 4.33 4.55
C MET A 255 -17.12 5.81 4.18
N THR A 256 -16.97 6.12 2.89
CA THR A 256 -17.23 7.47 2.39
C THR A 256 -18.75 7.70 2.37
N PRO A 257 -19.28 8.75 3.02
CA PRO A 257 -20.70 9.08 2.89
C PRO A 257 -20.98 9.40 1.42
N SER A 258 -21.88 8.62 0.81
CA SER A 258 -22.36 8.87 -0.53
C SER A 258 -23.54 9.84 -0.45
N PHE A 259 -23.37 11.03 -1.01
CA PHE A 259 -24.46 11.99 -1.19
C PHE A 259 -25.16 11.67 -2.51
N GLY A 260 -26.38 11.11 -2.44
CA GLY A 260 -27.19 10.83 -3.62
C GLY A 260 -26.92 9.47 -4.29
N VAL A 261 -27.22 8.36 -3.61
CA VAL A 261 -27.28 7.05 -4.26
C VAL A 261 -28.63 6.92 -4.96
N THR A 262 -28.64 7.01 -6.29
CA THR A 262 -29.83 6.61 -7.07
C THR A 262 -29.73 5.12 -7.33
N PRO A 263 -30.61 4.26 -6.76
CA PRO A 263 -30.55 2.83 -7.01
C PRO A 263 -30.71 2.56 -8.52
N PRO A 264 -29.92 1.65 -9.12
CA PRO A 264 -30.10 1.29 -10.51
C PRO A 264 -31.49 0.68 -10.70
N VAL A 265 -32.20 1.14 -11.73
CA VAL A 265 -33.51 0.59 -12.07
C VAL A 265 -33.31 -0.64 -12.95
N LEU A 266 -33.83 -1.79 -12.52
CA LEU A 266 -33.76 -3.03 -13.29
C LEU A 266 -34.76 -2.95 -14.45
N HIS A 267 -34.26 -2.86 -15.68
CA HIS A 267 -35.12 -2.91 -16.86
C HIS A 267 -35.62 -4.34 -17.10
N PRO A 268 -36.90 -4.56 -17.48
CA PRO A 268 -37.41 -5.88 -17.79
C PRO A 268 -36.59 -6.54 -18.90
N TRP A 269 -36.13 -7.77 -18.66
CA TRP A 269 -35.47 -8.56 -19.69
C TRP A 269 -36.52 -9.23 -20.57
N TYR A 270 -36.82 -8.61 -21.72
CA TYR A 270 -37.73 -9.19 -22.70
C TYR A 270 -37.02 -10.28 -23.52
N VAL A 271 -37.46 -11.52 -23.37
CA VAL A 271 -37.12 -12.61 -24.29
C VAL A 271 -38.09 -12.55 -25.46
N LYS A 272 -37.59 -12.19 -26.64
CA LYS A 272 -38.37 -12.17 -27.89
C LYS A 272 -37.92 -13.34 -28.78
N PRO A 273 -38.85 -14.06 -29.44
CA PRO A 273 -38.47 -15.04 -30.44
C PRO A 273 -37.64 -14.35 -31.53
N TYR A 274 -36.61 -15.04 -32.04
CA TYR A 274 -35.79 -14.54 -33.14
C TYR A 274 -36.67 -14.33 -34.37
N GLN A 275 -37.03 -13.06 -34.63
CA GLN A 275 -37.70 -12.67 -35.86
C GLN A 275 -36.63 -12.46 -36.91
N VAL A 276 -36.62 -13.32 -37.91
CA VAL A 276 -35.87 -13.09 -39.15
C VAL A 276 -36.38 -11.75 -39.70
N GLN A 277 -35.55 -10.71 -39.69
CA GLN A 277 -35.96 -9.45 -40.31
C GLN A 277 -36.23 -9.75 -41.79
N PRO A 278 -37.44 -9.46 -42.30
CA PRO A 278 -37.67 -9.58 -43.73
C PRO A 278 -36.63 -8.70 -44.42
N SER A 279 -35.88 -9.29 -45.35
CA SER A 279 -34.97 -8.56 -46.21
C SER A 279 -35.75 -7.39 -46.81
N ARG A 280 -35.32 -6.16 -46.53
CA ARG A 280 -35.92 -4.99 -47.16
C ARG A 280 -35.88 -5.23 -48.67
N PRO A 281 -37.02 -5.16 -49.38
CA PRO A 281 -36.98 -5.25 -50.84
C PRO A 281 -36.03 -4.15 -51.32
N LEU A 282 -35.02 -4.55 -52.08
CA LEU A 282 -34.17 -3.62 -52.82
C LEU A 282 -35.11 -2.86 -53.75
N VAL A 283 -35.48 -1.65 -53.35
CA VAL A 283 -36.15 -0.72 -54.26
C VAL A 283 -35.16 -0.48 -55.39
N PRO A 284 -35.51 -0.77 -56.66
CA PRO A 284 -34.65 -0.40 -57.77
C PRO A 284 -34.45 1.11 -57.70
N MET A 285 -33.20 1.54 -57.53
CA MET A 285 -32.79 2.94 -57.66
C MET A 285 -32.91 3.34 -59.14
N ALA A 286 -34.14 3.44 -59.64
CA ALA A 286 -34.43 4.09 -60.90
C ALA A 286 -34.38 5.60 -60.65
N GLY A 287 -33.27 6.23 -61.02
CA GLY A 287 -33.22 7.70 -61.17
C GLY A 287 -32.08 8.45 -60.49
N VAL A 288 -31.03 7.80 -59.96
CA VAL A 288 -29.85 8.55 -59.50
C VAL A 288 -28.91 8.79 -60.70
N PRO A 289 -28.68 10.05 -61.13
CA PRO A 289 -27.76 10.33 -62.22
C PRO A 289 -26.33 9.94 -61.81
N MET A 290 -25.68 9.18 -62.69
CA MET A 290 -24.36 8.54 -62.54
C MET A 290 -23.17 9.52 -62.44
N ALA A 291 -23.41 10.80 -62.14
CA ALA A 291 -22.39 11.85 -62.10
C ALA A 291 -21.83 12.11 -60.69
N ALA A 292 -22.48 11.64 -59.62
CA ALA A 292 -22.05 11.90 -58.24
C ALA A 292 -21.26 10.75 -57.58
N ALA A 293 -21.05 9.63 -58.28
CA ALA A 293 -20.46 8.41 -57.69
C ALA A 293 -18.95 8.21 -57.99
N MET A 294 -18.29 9.10 -58.74
CA MET A 294 -16.88 8.92 -59.14
C MET A 294 -15.86 9.79 -58.40
N SER A 295 -16.23 10.51 -57.33
CA SER A 295 -15.27 11.37 -56.59
C SER A 295 -14.96 10.94 -55.14
N ALA A 296 -15.46 9.81 -54.66
CA ALA A 296 -15.11 9.30 -53.33
C ALA A 296 -13.94 8.30 -53.42
N GLN A 297 -12.71 8.82 -53.37
CA GLN A 297 -11.52 8.00 -53.08
C GLN A 297 -11.63 7.41 -51.66
N PRO A 298 -11.31 6.12 -51.44
CA PRO A 298 -11.36 5.53 -50.11
C PRO A 298 -10.19 6.01 -49.25
N THR A 299 -10.49 6.73 -48.17
CA THR A 299 -9.51 7.04 -47.13
C THR A 299 -9.27 5.79 -46.29
N VAL A 300 -8.09 5.19 -46.42
CA VAL A 300 -7.61 4.09 -45.56
C VAL A 300 -7.25 4.68 -44.20
N ILE A 301 -8.04 4.37 -43.16
CA ILE A 301 -7.68 4.68 -41.77
C ILE A 301 -6.73 3.58 -41.27
N TYR A 302 -5.45 3.91 -41.16
CA TYR A 302 -4.44 3.06 -40.54
C TYR A 302 -4.51 3.22 -39.01
N ALA A 303 -4.87 2.15 -38.30
CA ALA A 303 -4.79 2.11 -36.84
C ALA A 303 -3.32 1.96 -36.40
N PRO A 304 -2.75 2.88 -35.58
CA PRO A 304 -1.40 2.69 -35.09
C PRO A 304 -1.38 1.66 -33.95
N SER A 305 -0.80 0.49 -34.24
CA SER A 305 -0.38 -0.49 -33.24
C SER A 305 0.77 0.07 -32.39
N GLY A 306 0.49 0.44 -31.15
CA GLY A 306 1.49 0.88 -30.18
C GLY A 306 2.36 -0.28 -29.69
N ARG A 307 3.59 -0.35 -30.23
CA ARG A 307 4.67 -1.22 -29.73
C ARG A 307 5.20 -0.68 -28.40
N SER A 308 5.02 -1.45 -27.31
CA SER A 308 5.74 -1.29 -26.05
C SER A 308 7.24 -1.42 -26.27
N ARG A 309 7.98 -0.32 -26.09
CA ARG A 309 9.44 -0.32 -25.98
C ARG A 309 9.83 -0.31 -24.50
N SER A 310 10.27 -1.47 -24.02
CA SER A 310 11.06 -1.63 -22.80
C SER A 310 12.31 -0.75 -22.88
N ARG A 311 12.45 0.17 -21.92
CA ARG A 311 13.72 0.86 -21.63
C ARG A 311 14.19 0.45 -20.24
N SER A 312 15.18 -0.44 -20.24
CA SER A 312 16.12 -0.69 -19.17
C SER A 312 16.65 0.64 -18.60
N ARG A 313 16.48 0.86 -17.29
CA ARG A 313 17.21 1.88 -16.53
C ARG A 313 18.07 1.19 -15.48
N SER A 314 19.35 1.50 -15.58
CA SER A 314 20.46 1.06 -14.76
C SER A 314 20.34 1.49 -13.31
N ARG A 315 20.79 0.59 -12.45
CA ARG A 315 20.96 0.71 -11.00
C ARG A 315 21.89 1.88 -10.63
N SER A 316 21.47 2.72 -9.70
CA SER A 316 22.38 3.49 -8.85
C SER A 316 22.13 3.13 -7.38
N ARG A 317 23.21 2.72 -6.71
CA ARG A 317 23.26 2.37 -5.29
C ARG A 317 23.00 3.61 -4.44
N ARG A 318 22.03 3.55 -3.53
CA ARG A 318 21.85 4.57 -2.49
C ARG A 318 22.09 3.92 -1.12
N ARG A 319 23.08 4.47 -0.42
CA ARG A 319 23.50 4.11 0.94
C ARG A 319 22.34 4.27 1.91
N MET A 320 22.12 3.27 2.77
CA MET A 320 21.21 3.35 3.91
C MET A 320 21.89 4.15 5.04
N SER A 321 21.23 5.18 5.54
CA SER A 321 21.51 5.79 6.84
C SER A 321 20.39 5.39 7.81
N SER A 322 20.77 4.84 8.95
CA SER A 322 19.89 4.46 10.06
C SER A 322 19.20 5.67 10.70
N PRO A 323 17.93 5.57 11.14
CA PRO A 323 17.32 6.57 12.00
C PRO A 323 17.73 6.37 13.49
N PRO A 324 17.77 7.44 14.30
CA PRO A 324 18.02 7.36 15.74
C PRO A 324 16.79 6.83 16.51
N PRO A 325 16.97 6.31 17.75
CA PRO A 325 15.87 5.75 18.55
C PRO A 325 14.97 6.85 19.13
N VAL A 326 13.66 6.66 19.03
CA VAL A 326 12.64 7.48 19.70
C VAL A 326 12.18 6.78 20.97
N ILE A 327 12.24 7.50 22.09
CA ILE A 327 11.72 7.10 23.40
C ILE A 327 10.19 7.12 23.33
N ILE A 328 9.55 5.98 23.59
CA ILE A 328 8.08 5.84 23.64
C ILE A 328 7.62 6.14 25.06
N ALA A 329 7.02 7.30 25.28
CA ALA A 329 6.09 7.50 26.40
C ALA A 329 4.75 6.84 26.00
N GLN A 330 4.25 5.91 26.80
CA GLN A 330 2.97 5.24 26.56
C GLN A 330 1.83 6.09 27.14
N PRO A 331 0.93 6.67 26.33
CA PRO A 331 -0.35 7.14 26.84
C PRO A 331 -1.31 5.96 27.00
N VAL A 332 -1.95 5.90 28.16
CA VAL A 332 -2.99 4.93 28.50
C VAL A 332 -4.17 5.06 27.54
N MET A 333 -4.57 3.94 26.95
CA MET A 333 -5.58 3.85 25.89
C MET A 333 -7.00 3.72 26.46
N ILE A 334 -7.91 4.61 26.07
CA ILE A 334 -9.36 4.39 26.20
C ILE A 334 -9.99 4.54 24.81
N PRO A 335 -10.41 3.44 24.15
CA PRO A 335 -11.11 3.56 22.88
C PRO A 335 -12.62 3.30 23.00
N THR A 336 -13.40 4.06 22.24
CA THR A 336 -14.81 3.75 21.96
C THR A 336 -14.89 3.45 20.46
N SER A 337 -15.01 2.17 20.09
CA SER A 337 -15.32 1.76 18.71
C SER A 337 -16.81 1.44 18.65
N ASN A 338 -17.53 2.08 17.73
CA ASN A 338 -18.96 1.88 17.58
C ASN A 338 -19.22 0.61 16.76
N LYS A 339 -20.08 -0.27 17.25
CA LYS A 339 -20.46 -1.56 16.65
C LYS A 339 -21.39 -1.36 15.46
N GLY A 340 -20.89 -0.85 14.34
CA GLY A 340 -21.65 -0.72 13.08
C GLY A 340 -21.19 -1.73 12.03
N SER A 341 -22.06 -2.64 11.62
CA SER A 341 -21.78 -3.74 10.67
C SER A 341 -21.36 -3.31 9.24
N LEU A 342 -21.39 -2.02 8.89
CA LEU A 342 -21.06 -1.55 7.53
C LEU A 342 -19.85 -0.60 7.45
N ALA A 343 -19.42 0.01 8.56
CA ALA A 343 -18.34 0.99 8.56
C ALA A 343 -17.55 0.93 9.86
N ALA A 344 -16.25 0.71 9.76
CA ALA A 344 -15.34 0.82 10.88
C ALA A 344 -14.98 2.30 11.12
N THR A 345 -15.16 2.72 12.37
CA THR A 345 -14.80 4.05 12.87
C THR A 345 -13.71 3.93 13.93
N PHE A 346 -12.64 4.71 13.78
CA PHE A 346 -11.51 4.74 14.70
C PHE A 346 -11.29 6.15 15.23
N GLN A 347 -11.41 6.32 16.54
CA GLN A 347 -11.01 7.55 17.19
C GLN A 347 -9.50 7.47 17.51
N ILE A 348 -8.72 8.42 17.01
CA ILE A 348 -7.31 8.53 17.40
C ILE A 348 -7.24 9.13 18.80
N ALA A 349 -6.46 8.50 19.67
CA ALA A 349 -6.22 9.00 21.02
C ALA A 349 -5.30 10.22 20.98
N GLY A 350 -5.73 11.30 21.62
CA GLY A 350 -4.98 12.55 21.70
C GLY A 350 -5.20 13.49 20.51
N LEU A 351 -4.41 14.56 20.49
CA LEU A 351 -4.40 15.56 19.44
C LEU A 351 -3.27 15.27 18.46
N VAL A 352 -3.53 15.45 17.16
CA VAL A 352 -2.56 15.16 16.10
C VAL A 352 -2.29 16.43 15.30
N SER A 353 -1.05 16.59 14.86
CA SER A 353 -0.65 17.64 13.92
C SER A 353 -0.17 17.02 12.61
N ILE A 354 -0.80 17.38 11.48
CA ILE A 354 -0.50 16.86 10.13
C ILE A 354 -0.37 18.04 9.16
N PRO A 355 0.86 18.38 8.71
CA PRO A 355 1.07 19.46 7.75
C PRO A 355 0.55 19.09 6.35
N SER A 356 0.22 20.09 5.54
CA SER A 356 -0.16 19.91 4.13
C SER A 356 1.07 19.81 3.22
N ASP A 357 1.92 18.82 3.45
CA ASP A 357 3.20 18.64 2.75
C ASP A 357 3.19 17.53 1.68
N GLY A 358 2.07 16.79 1.55
CA GLY A 358 1.97 15.64 0.67
C GLY A 358 2.87 14.46 1.08
N THR A 359 3.44 14.49 2.28
CA THR A 359 4.25 13.39 2.82
C THR A 359 3.41 12.46 3.69
N ARG A 360 3.97 11.29 3.99
CA ARG A 360 3.29 10.22 4.72
C ARG A 360 3.52 10.37 6.22
N HIS A 361 2.44 10.64 6.94
CA HIS A 361 2.41 10.73 8.40
C HIS A 361 1.76 9.48 8.98
N ASN A 362 2.45 8.76 9.87
CA ASN A 362 1.89 7.57 10.52
C ASN A 362 1.40 7.91 11.92
N VAL A 363 0.14 7.60 12.20
CA VAL A 363 -0.51 7.86 13.48
C VAL A 363 -0.93 6.52 14.10
N PRO A 364 -0.60 6.23 15.37
CA PRO A 364 -1.03 5.00 16.03
C PRO A 364 -2.55 5.02 16.27
N VAL A 365 -3.22 3.96 15.83
CA VAL A 365 -4.65 3.72 16.08
C VAL A 365 -4.82 2.90 17.36
N ALA A 366 -4.10 1.77 17.46
CA ALA A 366 -4.14 0.89 18.61
C ALA A 366 -2.90 0.02 18.69
N GLN A 367 -2.51 -0.35 19.92
CA GLN A 367 -1.61 -1.45 20.19
C GLN A 367 -2.42 -2.59 20.81
N LEU A 368 -2.34 -3.77 20.23
CA LEU A 368 -3.13 -4.94 20.60
C LEU A 368 -2.22 -6.14 20.82
N ASP A 369 -2.47 -6.87 21.88
CA ASP A 369 -1.81 -8.15 22.16
C ASP A 369 -2.86 -9.25 21.93
N LEU A 370 -2.68 -10.02 20.87
CA LEU A 370 -3.63 -11.04 20.43
C LEU A 370 -3.01 -12.44 20.49
N GLU A 371 -3.84 -13.44 20.75
CA GLU A 371 -3.43 -14.84 20.73
C GLU A 371 -3.15 -15.28 19.29
N ALA A 372 -1.99 -15.92 19.08
CA ALA A 372 -1.56 -16.39 17.77
C ALA A 372 -1.10 -17.85 17.80
N VAL A 373 -1.64 -18.65 16.89
CA VAL A 373 -1.19 -20.03 16.66
C VAL A 373 -0.17 -20.04 15.53
N LEU A 374 1.09 -20.23 15.90
CA LEU A 374 2.21 -20.34 14.95
C LEU A 374 2.24 -21.72 14.30
N THR A 375 2.28 -21.74 12.98
CA THR A 375 2.40 -22.95 12.16
C THR A 375 3.54 -22.78 11.17
N TRP A 376 4.50 -23.70 11.23
CA TRP A 376 5.52 -23.82 10.19
C TRP A 376 5.00 -24.73 9.09
N TYR A 377 5.25 -24.39 7.83
CA TYR A 377 4.91 -25.24 6.71
C TYR A 377 5.93 -25.18 5.58
N THR A 378 5.98 -26.23 4.77
CA THR A 378 6.85 -26.30 3.58
C THR A 378 6.24 -27.22 2.52
N ILE A 379 6.56 -26.99 1.26
CA ILE A 379 6.13 -27.81 0.12
C ILE A 379 7.39 -28.22 -0.65
N PRO A 380 8.16 -29.21 -0.17
CA PRO A 380 9.54 -29.40 -0.61
C PRO A 380 9.70 -29.75 -2.09
N ALA A 381 8.69 -30.37 -2.70
CA ALA A 381 8.64 -30.65 -4.13
C ALA A 381 8.60 -29.37 -5.02
N LYS A 382 8.21 -28.22 -4.44
CA LYS A 382 8.17 -26.91 -5.12
C LYS A 382 9.23 -25.97 -4.57
N ASP A 383 9.30 -25.85 -3.25
CA ASP A 383 10.26 -25.01 -2.53
C ASP A 383 10.53 -25.63 -1.15
N ALA A 384 11.77 -26.06 -0.93
CA ALA A 384 12.21 -26.68 0.32
C ALA A 384 12.44 -25.66 1.45
N ARG A 385 12.21 -24.37 1.24
CA ARG A 385 12.26 -23.39 2.33
C ARG A 385 11.04 -23.55 3.25
N VAL A 386 11.24 -23.26 4.52
CA VAL A 386 10.19 -23.33 5.54
C VAL A 386 9.59 -21.95 5.74
N TYR A 387 8.28 -21.88 5.62
CA TYR A 387 7.46 -20.70 5.81
C TYR A 387 6.84 -20.74 7.21
N LEU A 388 6.77 -19.59 7.86
CA LEU A 388 6.09 -19.40 9.13
C LEU A 388 4.83 -18.57 8.90
N LYS A 389 3.69 -19.09 9.36
CA LYS A 389 2.42 -18.35 9.41
C LYS A 389 1.87 -18.31 10.83
N ALA A 390 1.13 -17.25 11.14
CA ALA A 390 0.37 -17.10 12.36
C ALA A 390 -1.11 -17.07 12.03
N LYS A 391 -1.90 -17.92 12.68
CA LYS A 391 -3.36 -17.78 12.74
C LYS A 391 -3.68 -16.93 13.96
N ILE A 392 -4.26 -15.75 13.75
CA ILE A 392 -4.51 -14.76 14.80
C ILE A 392 -6.01 -14.61 14.96
N ASN A 393 -6.49 -14.71 16.21
CA ASN A 393 -7.89 -14.46 16.53
C ASN A 393 -8.07 -12.98 16.91
N ASN A 394 -8.97 -12.28 16.23
CA ASN A 394 -9.27 -10.88 16.53
C ASN A 394 -10.17 -10.75 17.78
N ASN A 395 -9.60 -10.95 18.97
CA ASN A 395 -10.30 -10.75 20.24
C ASN A 395 -10.49 -9.27 20.61
N SER A 396 -10.14 -8.35 19.71
CA SER A 396 -10.30 -6.91 19.93
C SER A 396 -11.68 -6.42 19.47
N LYS A 397 -12.01 -5.18 19.84
CA LYS A 397 -13.19 -4.47 19.32
C LYS A 397 -12.96 -3.80 17.96
N TYR A 398 -11.74 -3.84 17.43
CA TYR A 398 -11.40 -3.17 16.18
C TYR A 398 -11.64 -4.10 15.00
N THR A 399 -12.16 -3.53 13.92
CA THR A 399 -12.12 -4.18 12.61
C THR A 399 -10.77 -3.89 11.97
N PHE A 400 -10.05 -4.92 11.58
CA PHE A 400 -8.83 -4.77 10.78
C PHE A 400 -9.20 -4.48 9.34
N VAL A 401 -8.65 -3.39 8.79
CA VAL A 401 -8.85 -2.97 7.40
C VAL A 401 -7.68 -3.49 6.57
N PRO A 402 -7.90 -3.98 5.34
CA PRO A 402 -6.80 -4.48 4.52
C PRO A 402 -5.65 -3.48 4.38
N GLY A 403 -4.43 -3.89 4.72
CA GLY A 403 -3.28 -3.00 4.78
C GLY A 403 -1.94 -3.72 4.79
N ASN A 404 -0.86 -2.99 4.56
CA ASN A 404 0.48 -3.58 4.60
C ASN A 404 0.95 -3.73 6.05
N ALA A 405 1.63 -4.84 6.33
CA ALA A 405 2.19 -5.15 7.64
C ALA A 405 3.69 -5.39 7.56
N ASN A 406 4.45 -4.73 8.41
CA ASN A 406 5.84 -5.06 8.68
C ASN A 406 5.90 -6.14 9.76
N ILE A 407 6.53 -7.26 9.44
CA ILE A 407 6.62 -8.40 10.34
C ILE A 407 7.97 -8.42 11.03
N TYR A 408 7.92 -8.54 12.35
CA TYR A 408 9.08 -8.74 13.20
C TYR A 408 8.93 -10.06 13.95
N VAL A 409 9.93 -10.93 13.84
CA VAL A 409 9.98 -12.19 14.57
C VAL A 409 11.22 -12.15 15.46
N ASP A 410 11.05 -12.42 16.75
CA ASP A 410 12.14 -12.42 17.75
C ASP A 410 12.96 -11.11 17.75
N GLY A 411 12.28 -9.98 17.52
CA GLY A 411 12.87 -8.64 17.50
C GLY A 411 13.50 -8.20 16.17
N SER A 412 13.58 -9.09 15.17
CA SER A 412 14.17 -8.80 13.85
C SER A 412 13.10 -8.63 12.76
N PHE A 413 13.27 -7.66 11.86
CA PHE A 413 12.39 -7.53 10.69
C PHE A 413 12.62 -8.67 9.70
N ILE A 414 11.55 -9.38 9.33
CA ILE A 414 11.61 -10.55 8.44
C ILE A 414 11.02 -10.25 7.07
N ALA A 415 9.83 -9.65 7.03
CA ALA A 415 9.08 -9.49 5.78
C ALA A 415 8.06 -8.34 5.87
N THR A 416 7.61 -7.89 4.71
CA THR A 416 6.37 -7.11 4.56
C THR A 416 5.31 -8.00 3.93
N THR A 417 4.14 -8.06 4.54
CA THR A 417 2.98 -8.82 4.06
C THR A 417 1.75 -7.92 3.98
N ARG A 418 0.62 -8.47 3.53
CA ARG A 418 -0.68 -7.78 3.53
C ARG A 418 -1.62 -8.49 4.49
N ILE A 419 -2.27 -7.71 5.35
CA ILE A 419 -3.28 -8.19 6.28
C ILE A 419 -4.64 -8.10 5.58
N PRO A 420 -5.47 -9.16 5.64
CA PRO A 420 -6.83 -9.13 5.12
C PRO A 420 -7.76 -8.30 6.01
N SER A 421 -9.00 -8.12 5.57
CA SER A 421 -10.03 -7.59 6.45
C SER A 421 -10.34 -8.64 7.53
N ALA A 422 -10.48 -8.23 8.78
CA ALA A 422 -10.92 -9.13 9.86
C ALA A 422 -11.77 -8.38 10.88
N SER A 423 -13.01 -8.82 11.05
CA SER A 423 -13.97 -8.28 12.00
C SER A 423 -13.64 -8.74 13.43
N PRO A 424 -14.20 -8.09 14.48
CA PRO A 424 -14.11 -8.62 15.83
C PRO A 424 -14.57 -10.08 15.90
N GLN A 425 -13.82 -10.92 16.62
CA GLN A 425 -14.00 -12.38 16.75
C GLN A 425 -13.74 -13.20 15.48
N GLU A 426 -13.26 -12.57 14.41
CA GLU A 426 -12.84 -13.26 13.19
C GLU A 426 -11.36 -13.67 13.27
N GLU A 427 -11.05 -14.88 12.80
CA GLU A 427 -9.68 -15.35 12.68
C GLU A 427 -9.11 -15.00 11.31
N PHE A 428 -7.84 -14.61 11.27
CA PHE A 428 -7.14 -14.37 10.01
C PHE A 428 -5.73 -14.98 10.03
N GLU A 429 -5.25 -15.34 8.84
CA GLU A 429 -3.89 -15.84 8.67
C GLU A 429 -2.94 -14.71 8.24
N CYS A 430 -1.78 -14.67 8.89
CA CYS A 430 -0.69 -13.75 8.57
C CYS A 430 0.58 -14.54 8.25
N LEU A 431 1.12 -14.35 7.05
CA LEU A 431 2.44 -14.89 6.68
C LEU A 431 3.53 -14.08 7.39
N LEU A 432 4.30 -14.73 8.25
CA LEU A 432 5.37 -14.09 9.02
C LEU A 432 6.71 -14.06 8.27
N GLY A 433 6.86 -14.92 7.27
CA GLY A 433 8.04 -14.97 6.40
C GLY A 433 8.71 -16.35 6.42
N LEU A 434 10.01 -16.37 6.09
CA LEU A 434 10.81 -17.58 6.01
C LEU A 434 11.58 -17.81 7.31
N ASP A 435 11.67 -19.07 7.73
CA ASP A 435 12.52 -19.48 8.87
C ASP A 435 13.73 -20.28 8.36
N SER A 436 14.89 -19.61 8.30
CA SER A 436 16.15 -20.23 7.85
C SER A 436 16.78 -21.18 8.87
N SER A 437 16.24 -21.22 10.10
CA SER A 437 16.71 -22.10 11.16
C SER A 437 16.28 -23.56 10.96
N ILE A 438 15.29 -23.80 10.08
CA ILE A 438 14.83 -25.13 9.73
C ILE A 438 15.24 -25.40 8.29
N ARG A 439 16.09 -26.40 8.09
CA ARG A 439 16.60 -26.79 6.77
C ARG A 439 15.91 -28.06 6.32
N VAL A 440 15.23 -28.00 5.19
CA VAL A 440 14.62 -29.17 4.56
C VAL A 440 15.41 -29.53 3.31
N THR A 441 15.73 -30.81 3.18
CA THR A 441 16.37 -31.39 2.00
C THR A 441 15.40 -32.39 1.37
N TYR A 442 14.97 -32.10 0.15
CA TYR A 442 14.17 -33.00 -0.69
C TYR A 442 15.13 -33.80 -1.58
N HIS A 443 15.35 -35.07 -1.24
CA HIS A 443 16.31 -35.92 -1.96
C HIS A 443 15.77 -36.32 -3.33
N SER A 444 16.65 -36.70 -4.26
CA SER A 444 16.22 -37.25 -5.56
C SER A 444 15.38 -38.51 -5.35
N ARG A 445 14.23 -38.58 -6.04
CA ARG A 445 13.31 -39.72 -5.97
C ARG A 445 13.99 -40.99 -6.49
N GLU A 446 13.94 -42.06 -5.71
CA GLU A 446 14.39 -43.38 -6.15
C GLU A 446 13.24 -44.11 -6.84
N LYS A 447 13.57 -44.83 -7.92
CA LYS A 447 12.63 -45.63 -8.71
C LYS A 447 13.14 -47.06 -8.85
N LYS A 448 12.30 -48.03 -8.51
CA LYS A 448 12.54 -49.46 -8.78
C LYS A 448 11.39 -49.98 -9.64
N SER A 449 11.72 -50.61 -10.77
CA SER A 449 10.71 -51.16 -11.69
C SER A 449 10.74 -52.68 -11.64
N GLY A 450 9.57 -53.30 -11.60
CA GLY A 450 9.36 -54.74 -11.66
C GLY A 450 8.36 -55.08 -12.76
N LYS A 451 8.44 -56.31 -13.28
CA LYS A 451 7.43 -56.88 -14.18
C LYS A 451 6.85 -58.11 -13.53
N THR A 452 5.53 -58.26 -13.61
CA THR A 452 4.82 -59.35 -12.94
C THR A 452 3.76 -59.97 -13.88
N GLY A 453 3.58 -61.29 -13.78
CA GLY A 453 2.49 -62.04 -14.43
C GLY A 453 2.92 -63.01 -15.54
N PHE A 454 2.38 -64.24 -15.50
CA PHE A 454 2.55 -65.28 -16.54
C PHE A 454 1.53 -65.17 -17.69
N TYR A 455 0.34 -64.60 -17.43
CA TYR A 455 -0.77 -64.49 -18.39
C TYR A 455 -1.17 -63.04 -18.70
N SER A 456 -1.19 -62.15 -17.71
CA SER A 456 -1.35 -60.69 -17.90
C SER A 456 -0.08 -59.98 -17.46
N LYS A 457 0.66 -59.39 -18.41
CA LYS A 457 1.88 -58.64 -18.08
C LYS A 457 1.52 -57.28 -17.50
N SER A 458 1.81 -57.07 -16.22
CA SER A 458 1.70 -55.77 -15.57
C SER A 458 3.09 -55.24 -15.25
N SER A 459 3.26 -53.93 -15.44
CA SER A 459 4.45 -53.21 -15.00
C SER A 459 4.16 -52.56 -13.66
N ASN A 460 5.08 -52.74 -12.72
CA ASN A 460 5.03 -52.17 -11.38
C ASN A 460 6.21 -51.19 -11.22
N GLN A 461 5.94 -49.99 -10.71
CA GLN A 461 6.97 -49.01 -10.41
C GLN A 461 6.84 -48.52 -8.98
N LEU A 462 7.82 -48.89 -8.17
CA LEU A 462 7.97 -48.46 -6.79
C LEU A 462 8.76 -47.17 -6.74
N PHE A 463 8.17 -46.14 -6.13
CA PHE A 463 8.80 -44.84 -5.91
C PHE A 463 9.06 -44.62 -4.42
N THR A 464 10.27 -44.18 -4.11
CA THR A 464 10.67 -43.81 -2.75
C THR A 464 11.17 -42.36 -2.75
N GLN A 465 10.48 -41.51 -1.98
CA GLN A 465 10.82 -40.10 -1.79
C GLN A 465 11.26 -39.88 -0.35
N ARG A 466 12.51 -39.47 -0.16
CA ARG A 466 13.07 -39.15 1.17
C ARG A 466 13.12 -37.64 1.38
N ILE A 467 12.72 -37.20 2.57
CA ILE A 467 12.82 -35.81 3.00
C ILE A 467 13.55 -35.78 4.34
N SER A 468 14.61 -34.97 4.44
CA SER A 468 15.36 -34.78 5.69
C SER A 468 15.17 -33.36 6.20
N ILE A 469 14.85 -33.22 7.48
CA ILE A 469 14.51 -31.96 8.10
C ILE A 469 15.40 -31.75 9.32
N PHE A 470 16.18 -30.67 9.33
CA PHE A 470 17.11 -30.33 10.40
C PHE A 470 16.67 -29.04 11.10
N ASN A 471 16.57 -29.08 12.43
CA ASN A 471 16.29 -27.90 13.25
C ASN A 471 17.58 -27.39 13.88
N SER A 472 18.03 -26.19 13.51
CA SER A 472 19.21 -25.55 14.13
C SER A 472 18.88 -24.71 15.37
N ARG A 473 17.60 -24.58 15.76
CA ARG A 473 17.17 -23.85 16.95
C ARG A 473 17.56 -24.63 18.23
N THR A 474 17.69 -23.89 19.33
CA THR A 474 17.88 -24.44 20.68
C THR A 474 16.57 -24.92 21.33
N ILE A 475 15.43 -24.65 20.69
CA ILE A 475 14.07 -25.00 21.14
C ILE A 475 13.45 -25.99 20.15
N PRO A 476 12.63 -26.96 20.60
CA PRO A 476 11.91 -27.86 19.71
C PRO A 476 10.89 -27.10 18.84
N VAL A 477 10.79 -27.50 17.58
CA VAL A 477 9.72 -27.02 16.68
C VAL A 477 8.62 -28.07 16.69
N GLN A 478 7.43 -27.68 17.14
CA GLN A 478 6.25 -28.55 17.15
C GLN A 478 5.35 -28.20 15.96
N ASN A 479 4.65 -29.21 15.44
CA ASN A 479 3.64 -29.05 14.39
C ASN A 479 4.16 -28.42 13.08
N LEU A 480 5.38 -28.79 12.64
CA LEU A 480 5.84 -28.46 11.28
C LEU A 480 5.02 -29.29 10.27
N ARG A 481 4.32 -28.61 9.35
CA ARG A 481 3.58 -29.23 8.26
C ARG A 481 4.46 -29.38 7.02
N VAL A 482 4.73 -30.60 6.60
CA VAL A 482 5.41 -30.87 5.34
C VAL A 482 4.37 -31.41 4.37
N ILE A 483 4.05 -30.63 3.34
CA ILE A 483 3.06 -31.02 2.34
C ILE A 483 3.81 -31.69 1.18
N ASP A 484 3.35 -32.89 0.83
CA ASP A 484 3.83 -33.64 -0.32
C ASP A 484 2.63 -34.15 -1.14
N HIS A 485 2.88 -34.80 -2.26
CA HIS A 485 1.84 -35.37 -3.11
C HIS A 485 2.20 -36.77 -3.59
N VAL A 486 1.15 -37.58 -3.74
CA VAL A 486 1.17 -38.87 -4.43
C VAL A 486 0.43 -38.67 -5.75
N PRO A 487 0.90 -39.26 -6.86
CA PRO A 487 0.18 -39.18 -8.12
C PRO A 487 -1.24 -39.76 -7.97
N VAL A 488 -2.21 -39.10 -8.60
CA VAL A 488 -3.59 -39.57 -8.68
C VAL A 488 -3.81 -40.06 -10.10
N SER A 489 -4.41 -41.24 -10.25
CA SER A 489 -4.71 -41.78 -11.56
C SER A 489 -5.96 -41.13 -12.17
N GLU A 490 -5.87 -40.75 -13.44
CA GLU A 490 -7.02 -40.35 -14.26
C GLU A 490 -7.63 -41.54 -15.03
N ASP A 491 -6.95 -42.71 -15.04
CA ASP A 491 -7.36 -43.91 -15.76
C ASP A 491 -7.54 -45.09 -14.78
N GLU A 492 -8.69 -45.74 -14.83
CA GLU A 492 -9.02 -46.89 -13.95
C GLU A 492 -8.03 -48.05 -14.09
N ARG A 493 -7.30 -48.14 -15.21
CA ARG A 493 -6.29 -49.18 -15.47
C ARG A 493 -4.96 -48.92 -14.76
N ILE A 494 -4.71 -47.70 -14.29
CA ILE A 494 -3.50 -47.36 -13.53
C ILE A 494 -3.88 -47.31 -12.05
N GLU A 495 -3.34 -48.25 -11.29
CA GLU A 495 -3.59 -48.38 -9.86
C GLU A 495 -2.43 -47.76 -9.08
N VAL A 496 -2.69 -46.73 -8.28
CA VAL A 496 -1.71 -46.12 -7.39
C VAL A 496 -1.96 -46.58 -5.95
N LYS A 497 -0.98 -47.25 -5.34
CA LYS A 497 -1.01 -47.72 -3.96
C LYS A 497 -0.03 -46.95 -3.09
N LEU A 498 -0.55 -46.25 -2.10
CA LEU A 498 0.28 -45.63 -1.08
C LEU A 498 0.73 -46.69 -0.07
N LEU A 499 2.05 -46.86 0.10
CA LEU A 499 2.63 -47.88 0.98
C LEU A 499 3.09 -47.29 2.32
N ASN A 500 3.72 -46.12 2.28
CA ASN A 500 4.16 -45.39 3.47
C ASN A 500 3.96 -43.89 3.22
N PRO A 501 3.13 -43.17 4.01
CA PRO A 501 2.40 -43.63 5.19
C PRO A 501 1.17 -44.45 4.78
N ASN A 502 0.75 -45.42 5.58
CA ASN A 502 -0.42 -46.28 5.28
C ASN A 502 -1.75 -45.53 5.51
N LEU A 503 -1.98 -44.46 4.74
CA LEU A 503 -3.21 -43.67 4.77
C LEU A 503 -4.27 -44.31 3.87
N ILE A 504 -5.47 -44.43 4.40
CA ILE A 504 -6.62 -44.98 3.68
C ILE A 504 -7.51 -43.80 3.25
N LEU A 505 -7.99 -43.82 2.01
CA LEU A 505 -8.95 -42.82 1.55
C LEU A 505 -10.31 -43.04 2.25
N PRO A 506 -11.00 -41.96 2.66
CA PRO A 506 -12.37 -42.09 3.15
C PRO A 506 -13.26 -42.60 2.01
N SER A 507 -13.85 -43.79 2.16
CA SER A 507 -14.73 -44.40 1.16
C SER A 507 -16.18 -44.36 1.61
N THR A 508 -17.08 -43.88 0.75
CA THR A 508 -18.52 -44.04 0.89
C THR A 508 -18.94 -45.30 0.13
N SER A 509 -19.05 -46.42 0.83
CA SER A 509 -19.64 -47.65 0.28
C SER A 509 -20.59 -48.27 1.32
N SER A 510 -21.89 -48.03 1.15
CA SER A 510 -22.93 -48.86 1.78
C SER A 510 -24.01 -49.23 0.77
N THR A 511 -23.63 -50.07 -0.20
CA THR A 511 -24.56 -51.05 -0.79
C THR A 511 -24.16 -52.45 -0.34
N ASN A 512 -24.56 -52.81 0.88
CA ASN A 512 -25.36 -54.02 1.09
C ASN A 512 -25.88 -54.12 2.53
N THR A 513 -27.07 -54.71 2.60
CA THR A 513 -28.02 -54.87 3.70
C THR A 513 -27.49 -55.39 5.05
N LEU A 514 -28.16 -54.89 6.11
CA LEU A 514 -28.42 -55.51 7.42
C LEU A 514 -27.26 -55.62 8.44
N SER A 515 -27.06 -54.53 9.20
CA SER A 515 -27.13 -54.58 10.67
C SER A 515 -26.91 -53.18 11.27
N LEU A 516 -27.95 -52.63 11.90
CA LEU A 516 -27.86 -51.43 12.73
C LEU A 516 -27.01 -51.73 13.98
N LYS A 517 -25.80 -51.15 14.04
CA LYS A 517 -25.18 -50.57 15.26
C LYS A 517 -23.89 -49.85 14.89
N ASN A 518 -23.80 -48.59 15.31
CA ASN A 518 -22.70 -47.62 15.20
C ASN A 518 -22.58 -46.90 13.85
N ALA A 519 -23.28 -45.77 13.73
CA ALA A 519 -22.95 -44.73 12.77
C ALA A 519 -21.71 -43.96 13.25
N ASP A 520 -20.53 -44.55 13.10
CA ASP A 520 -19.28 -43.80 13.15
C ASP A 520 -19.02 -43.20 11.77
N THR A 521 -19.28 -41.91 11.61
CA THR A 521 -18.74 -41.10 10.51
C THR A 521 -17.22 -41.26 10.50
N PHE A 522 -16.67 -42.03 9.55
CA PHE A 522 -15.24 -42.26 9.41
C PHE A 522 -14.54 -40.97 8.91
N VAL A 523 -14.15 -40.11 9.85
CA VAL A 523 -13.21 -39.01 9.61
C VAL A 523 -11.85 -39.62 9.23
N ALA A 524 -11.19 -39.08 8.19
CA ALA A 524 -9.86 -39.52 7.76
C ALA A 524 -8.87 -39.48 8.95
N LYS A 525 -8.54 -40.65 9.52
CA LYS A 525 -7.69 -40.75 10.72
C LYS A 525 -6.24 -40.51 10.37
N SER A 526 -5.55 -39.71 11.19
CA SER A 526 -4.09 -39.55 11.11
C SER A 526 -3.38 -40.85 11.51
N VAL A 527 -2.25 -41.12 10.87
CA VAL A 527 -1.44 -42.32 11.07
C VAL A 527 -0.13 -41.92 11.73
N LYS A 528 0.19 -42.56 12.87
CA LYS A 528 1.48 -42.38 13.53
C LYS A 528 2.54 -43.20 12.80
N VAL A 529 3.49 -42.51 12.18
CA VAL A 529 4.58 -43.12 11.40
C VAL A 529 5.84 -43.29 12.24
N ALA A 530 6.09 -42.35 13.16
CA ALA A 530 7.14 -42.42 14.17
C ALA A 530 6.72 -41.63 15.42
N ASP A 531 7.50 -41.69 16.50
CA ASP A 531 7.16 -40.99 17.75
C ASP A 531 6.97 -39.47 17.60
N ASN A 532 7.63 -38.87 16.61
CA ASN A 532 7.56 -37.44 16.35
C ASN A 532 6.97 -37.10 14.96
N VAL A 533 6.35 -38.07 14.28
CA VAL A 533 5.83 -37.91 12.92
C VAL A 533 4.43 -38.51 12.81
N LEU A 534 3.46 -37.66 12.53
CA LEU A 534 2.11 -38.05 12.13
C LEU A 534 1.93 -37.75 10.64
N ALA A 535 1.19 -38.60 9.94
CA ALA A 535 0.77 -38.35 8.57
C ALA A 535 -0.75 -38.29 8.48
N GLN A 536 -1.27 -37.42 7.64
CA GLN A 536 -2.68 -37.33 7.31
C GLN A 536 -2.87 -36.83 5.88
N TRP A 537 -4.06 -37.01 5.32
CA TRP A 537 -4.44 -36.33 4.09
C TRP A 537 -4.49 -34.80 4.33
N ASP A 538 -4.13 -34.01 3.33
CA ASP A 538 -4.19 -32.56 3.44
C ASP A 538 -5.63 -32.09 3.73
N SER A 539 -5.77 -31.04 4.54
CA SER A 539 -7.06 -30.52 5.04
C SER A 539 -7.89 -31.47 5.93
N ALA A 540 -7.36 -32.62 6.37
CA ALA A 540 -8.10 -33.53 7.25
C ALA A 540 -8.42 -32.97 8.65
N ASP A 541 -7.71 -31.91 9.04
CA ASP A 541 -7.86 -31.18 10.30
C ASP A 541 -8.71 -29.90 10.19
N GLU A 542 -9.21 -29.57 9.00
CA GLU A 542 -10.03 -28.39 8.75
C GLU A 542 -11.53 -28.76 8.88
N PRO A 543 -12.28 -28.15 9.81
CA PRO A 543 -13.66 -28.55 10.11
C PRO A 543 -14.66 -28.23 8.98
N ASP A 544 -14.35 -27.26 8.12
CA ASP A 544 -15.27 -26.77 7.07
C ASP A 544 -15.11 -27.48 5.72
N LYS A 545 -14.19 -28.46 5.61
CA LYS A 545 -13.94 -29.20 4.37
C LYS A 545 -14.83 -30.41 4.23
N ASP A 546 -15.34 -30.64 3.02
CA ASP A 546 -16.13 -31.82 2.68
C ASP A 546 -15.29 -33.10 2.90
N PRO A 547 -15.68 -33.99 3.82
CA PRO A 547 -14.95 -35.23 4.09
C PRO A 547 -14.74 -36.11 2.87
N ASN A 548 -15.64 -36.03 1.88
CA ASN A 548 -15.56 -36.81 0.65
C ASN A 548 -14.53 -36.28 -0.36
N SER A 549 -14.00 -35.08 -0.14
CA SER A 549 -12.98 -34.46 -0.98
C SER A 549 -11.55 -34.73 -0.49
N ILE A 550 -11.41 -35.15 0.77
CA ILE A 550 -10.11 -35.32 1.45
C ILE A 550 -9.31 -36.46 0.79
N GLY A 551 -8.06 -36.16 0.42
CA GLY A 551 -7.11 -37.13 -0.15
C GLY A 551 -7.31 -37.45 -1.63
N LYS A 552 -8.42 -37.04 -2.26
CA LYS A 552 -8.66 -37.27 -3.70
C LYS A 552 -7.70 -36.52 -4.62
N ASP A 553 -7.11 -35.42 -4.14
CA ASP A 553 -6.08 -34.67 -4.85
C ASP A 553 -4.65 -35.22 -4.62
N GLY A 554 -4.53 -36.33 -3.88
CA GLY A 554 -3.26 -36.99 -3.59
C GLY A 554 -2.35 -36.22 -2.64
N LYS A 555 -2.80 -35.11 -2.03
CA LYS A 555 -1.96 -34.31 -1.13
C LYS A 555 -1.89 -34.92 0.26
N ILE A 556 -0.68 -35.06 0.77
CA ILE A 556 -0.38 -35.59 2.09
C ILE A 556 0.26 -34.48 2.93
N ASN A 557 -0.13 -34.39 4.20
CA ASN A 557 0.45 -33.50 5.18
C ASN A 557 1.12 -34.31 6.29
N TRP A 558 2.43 -34.16 6.41
CA TRP A 558 3.22 -34.71 7.51
C TRP A 558 3.32 -33.69 8.63
N ILE A 559 2.84 -34.02 9.82
CA ILE A 559 2.95 -33.21 11.03
C ILE A 559 4.16 -33.72 11.81
N VAL A 560 5.23 -32.93 11.83
CA VAL A 560 6.53 -33.30 12.39
C VAL A 560 6.86 -32.44 13.61
N SER A 561 7.28 -33.10 14.69
CA SER A 561 7.90 -32.47 15.85
C SER A 561 9.41 -32.69 15.82
N ILE A 562 10.20 -31.63 15.81
CA ILE A 562 11.66 -31.71 15.63
C ILE A 562 12.36 -31.23 16.90
N PRO A 563 13.12 -32.09 17.60
CA PRO A 563 13.90 -31.68 18.76
C PRO A 563 14.97 -30.62 18.40
N PRO A 564 15.50 -29.88 19.38
CA PRO A 564 16.61 -28.95 19.18
C PRO A 564 17.82 -29.64 18.55
N GLN A 565 18.47 -28.98 17.57
CA GLN A 565 19.73 -29.44 16.97
C GLN A 565 19.71 -30.87 16.42
N LYS A 566 18.54 -31.40 16.05
CA LYS A 566 18.39 -32.76 15.53
C LYS A 566 17.80 -32.78 14.11
N THR A 567 18.05 -33.88 13.42
CA THR A 567 17.49 -34.20 12.11
C THR A 567 16.41 -35.26 12.24
N VAL A 568 15.26 -35.04 11.61
CA VAL A 568 14.20 -36.04 11.40
C VAL A 568 14.13 -36.35 9.91
N SER A 569 13.99 -37.63 9.54
CA SER A 569 13.77 -38.02 8.15
C SER A 569 12.40 -38.68 8.01
N ILE A 570 11.67 -38.31 6.96
CA ILE A 570 10.41 -38.93 6.56
C ILE A 570 10.57 -39.56 5.18
N ILE A 571 9.82 -40.63 4.94
CA ILE A 571 9.89 -41.41 3.71
C ILE A 571 8.46 -41.60 3.20
N LEU A 572 8.20 -41.07 2.01
CA LEU A 572 7.00 -41.33 1.24
C LEU A 572 7.31 -42.47 0.26
N GLN A 573 6.49 -43.51 0.26
CA GLN A 573 6.63 -44.65 -0.63
C GLN A 573 5.28 -45.02 -1.22
N PHE A 574 5.22 -45.09 -2.54
CA PHE A 574 4.02 -45.51 -3.27
C PHE A 574 4.40 -46.33 -4.49
N ASP A 575 3.46 -47.15 -4.91
CA ASP A 575 3.58 -48.08 -6.01
C ASP A 575 2.56 -47.74 -7.09
N VAL A 576 2.99 -47.79 -8.35
CA VAL A 576 2.14 -47.53 -9.52
C VAL A 576 2.13 -48.77 -10.38
N ASN A 577 0.96 -49.40 -10.49
CA ASN A 577 0.74 -50.61 -11.26
C ASN A 577 -0.11 -50.32 -12.49
N TYR A 578 0.32 -50.77 -13.67
CA TYR A 578 -0.40 -50.57 -14.92
C TYR A 578 -0.11 -51.69 -15.93
N PRO A 579 -1.02 -51.94 -16.89
CA PRO A 579 -0.78 -52.91 -17.96
C PRO A 579 0.45 -52.54 -18.79
N GLU A 580 1.30 -53.51 -19.15
CA GLU A 580 2.51 -53.24 -19.95
C GLU A 580 2.19 -52.67 -21.35
N SER A 581 0.97 -52.92 -21.86
CA SER A 581 0.49 -52.35 -23.12
C SER A 581 0.21 -50.85 -23.07
N LEU A 582 0.14 -50.25 -21.88
CA LEU A 582 -0.18 -48.84 -21.68
C LEU A 582 1.10 -48.01 -21.57
N VAL A 583 1.23 -46.98 -22.41
CA VAL A 583 2.31 -46.00 -22.27
C VAL A 583 1.86 -44.95 -21.26
N VAL A 584 2.51 -44.89 -20.09
CA VAL A 584 2.19 -43.92 -19.04
C VAL A 584 3.20 -42.78 -19.03
N THR A 585 2.72 -41.55 -18.96
CA THR A 585 3.51 -40.33 -18.85
C THR A 585 3.23 -39.62 -17.53
N GLY A 586 4.21 -38.90 -16.98
CA GLY A 586 4.01 -38.07 -15.78
C GLY A 586 4.28 -38.74 -14.43
N ILE A 587 4.87 -39.95 -14.41
CA ILE A 587 5.26 -40.67 -13.20
C ILE A 587 6.72 -40.43 -12.80
#